data_AF-A0A2S2KR99-F1
#
_entry.id   AF-A0A2S2KR99-F1
#
_cell.length_a   1.000
_cell.length_b   1.000
_cell.length_c   1.000
_cell.angle_alpha   90.00
_cell.angle_beta   90.00
_cell.angle_gamma   90.00
#
_symmetry.space_group_name_H-M   'P 1'
#
loop_
_entity.id
_entity.type
_entity.pdbx_description
1 polymer ?
#
loop_
_entity_poly.entity_id
_entity_poly.type
_entity_poly.pdbx_seq_one_letter_code
_entity_poly.pdbx_strand_id
1 'polypeptide(L)' 'MVKSFYCEDMGKDCNWSAKANTTSELMKKIIEHADTKHGIKQIPVHRKAKLASAIKDDKFL' A
#
# COMPACT_ATOMS: atom_id res chain seq x y z
N MET A 1 16.10 5.04 1.10
CA MET A 1 15.25 4.83 -0.10
C MET A 1 13.81 5.07 0.29
N VAL A 2 13.11 5.94 -0.46
CA VAL A 2 11.68 6.15 -0.25
C VAL A 2 10.94 4.90 -0.72
N LYS A 3 9.94 4.47 0.05
CA LYS A 3 9.07 3.34 -0.27
C LYS A 3 7.84 3.85 -1.00
N SER A 4 7.36 3.11 -1.99
CA SER A 4 6.19 3.43 -2.79
C SER A 4 5.21 2.25 -2.86
N PHE A 5 3.93 2.56 -3.02
CA PHE A 5 2.86 1.59 -3.22
C PHE A 5 1.83 2.14 -4.21
N TYR A 6 1.34 1.27 -5.10
CA TYR A 6 0.32 1.58 -6.09
C TYR A 6 -0.85 0.62 -5.89
N CYS A 7 -2.07 1.14 -5.71
CA CYS A 7 -3.24 0.31 -5.42
C CYS A 7 -3.63 -0.57 -6.62
N GLU A 8 -3.36 -0.11 -7.84
CA GLU A 8 -3.54 -0.88 -9.06
C GLU A 8 -2.73 -2.19 -9.09
N ASP A 9 -1.55 -2.22 -8.45
CA ASP A 9 -0.73 -3.45 -8.31
C ASP A 9 -1.45 -4.54 -7.50
N MET A 10 -2.49 -4.18 -6.73
CA MET A 10 -3.33 -5.13 -6.00
C MET A 10 -4.43 -5.77 -6.87
N GLY A 11 -4.54 -5.39 -8.14
CA GLY A 11 -5.54 -5.87 -9.10
C GLY A 11 -6.89 -5.15 -8.96
N LYS A 12 -6.89 -3.90 -8.50
CA LYS A 12 -8.07 -3.04 -8.42
C LYS A 12 -7.96 -1.93 -9.46
N ASP A 13 -9.07 -1.54 -10.06
CA ASP A 13 -9.15 -0.33 -10.88
C ASP A 13 -9.16 0.90 -9.94
N CYS A 14 -7.97 1.24 -9.44
CA CYS A 14 -7.76 2.29 -8.45
C CYS A 14 -6.36 2.90 -8.61
N ASN A 15 -6.31 4.15 -9.06
CA ASN A 15 -5.07 4.89 -9.35
C ASN A 15 -4.43 5.51 -8.10
N TRP A 16 -4.88 5.15 -6.90
CA TRP A 16 -4.29 5.67 -5.67
C TRP A 16 -2.88 5.13 -5.48
N SER A 17 -1.97 6.01 -5.10
CA SER A 17 -0.59 5.66 -4.75
C SER A 17 -0.13 6.45 -3.54
N ALA A 18 0.89 5.92 -2.85
CA ALA A 18 1.50 6.60 -1.71
C ALA A 18 3.00 6.34 -1.66
N LYS A 19 3.72 7.31 -1.09
CA LYS A 19 5.15 7.20 -0.75
C LYS A 19 5.38 7.50 0.73
N ALA A 20 6.40 6.88 1.33
CA ALA A 20 6.85 7.15 2.69
C ALA A 20 8.32 6.77 2.90
N ASN A 21 8.96 7.27 3.96
CA ASN A 21 10.35 6.93 4.27
C ASN A 21 10.47 5.53 4.88
N THR A 22 9.42 5.06 5.56
CA THR A 22 9.41 3.75 6.20
C THR A 22 8.21 2.90 5.75
N THR A 23 8.37 1.58 5.80
CA THR A 23 7.29 0.62 5.54
C THR A 23 6.10 0.84 6.49
N SER A 24 6.37 1.16 7.77
CA SER A 24 5.35 1.39 8.77
C SER A 24 4.45 2.59 8.43
N GLU A 25 5.05 3.72 8.06
CA GLU A 25 4.31 4.90 7.62
C GLU A 25 3.51 4.63 6.34
N LEU A 26 4.11 3.92 5.38
CA LEU A 26 3.42 3.56 4.15
C LEU A 26 2.23 2.64 4.42
N MET A 27 2.38 1.65 5.30
CA MET A 27 1.31 0.73 5.69
C MET A 27 0.13 1.43 6.36
N LYS A 28 0.37 2.47 7.16
CA LYS A 28 -0.72 3.29 7.73
C LYS A 28 -1.57 3.93 6.63
N LYS A 29 -0.92 4.56 5.65
CA LYS A 29 -1.60 5.18 4.49
C LYS A 29 -2.39 4.15 3.67
N ILE A 30 -1.82 2.96 3.45
CA ILE A 30 -2.47 1.87 2.74
C ILE A 30 -3.73 1.40 3.48
N ILE A 31 -3.67 1.22 4.79
CA ILE A 31 -4.81 0.77 5.60
C ILE A 31 -5.92 1.81 5.57
N GLU A 32 -5.60 3.09 5.76
CA GLU A 32 -6.55 4.19 5.69
C GLU A 32 -7.23 4.27 4.32
N HIS A 33 -6.45 4.15 3.24
CA HIS A 33 -6.99 4.10 1.89
C HIS A 33 -7.91 2.90 1.67
N ALA A 34 -7.49 1.71 2.11
CA ALA A 34 -8.26 0.48 1.94
C ALA A 34 -9.61 0.53 2.68
N ASP A 35 -9.67 1.14 3.86
CA ASP A 35 -10.91 1.37 4.60
C ASP A 35 -11.80 2.41 3.89
N THR A 36 -11.26 3.59 3.61
CA THR A 36 -12.03 4.73 3.09
C THR A 36 -12.52 4.56 1.65
N LYS A 37 -11.74 3.90 0.78
CA LYS A 37 -12.07 3.74 -0.65
C LYS A 37 -12.64 2.38 -1.01
N HIS A 38 -12.36 1.36 -0.22
CA HIS A 38 -12.76 -0.02 -0.55
C HIS A 38 -13.53 -0.72 0.59
N GLY A 39 -13.78 -0.04 1.72
CA GLY A 39 -14.51 -0.60 2.86
C GLY A 39 -13.77 -1.74 3.57
N ILE A 40 -12.44 -1.85 3.36
CA ILE A 40 -11.62 -2.93 3.93
C ILE A 40 -11.20 -2.53 5.36
N LYS A 41 -12.10 -2.75 6.31
CA LYS A 41 -11.87 -2.46 7.74
C LYS A 41 -10.83 -3.36 8.40
N GLN A 42 -10.65 -4.56 7.87
CA GLN A 42 -9.66 -5.51 8.38
C GLN A 42 -8.88 -6.13 7.21
N ILE A 43 -7.56 -6.00 7.29
CA ILE A 43 -6.65 -6.66 6.36
C ILE A 43 -6.25 -8.00 6.98
N PRO A 44 -6.81 -9.13 6.50
CA PRO A 44 -6.48 -10.43 7.02
C PRO A 44 -4.99 -10.72 6.82
N VAL A 45 -4.39 -11.51 7.72
CA VAL A 45 -2.94 -11.75 7.78
C VAL A 45 -2.38 -12.24 6.44
N HIS A 46 -3.10 -13.11 5.73
CA HIS A 46 -2.69 -13.60 4.41
C HIS A 46 -2.57 -12.49 3.34
N ARG A 47 -3.28 -11.36 3.48
CA ARG A 47 -3.16 -10.19 2.59
C ARG A 47 -2.05 -9.23 2.99
N LYS A 48 -1.54 -9.30 4.23
CA LYS A 48 -0.42 -8.45 4.68
C LYS A 48 0.86 -8.78 3.91
N ALA A 49 1.11 -10.06 3.64
CA ALA A 49 2.25 -10.49 2.82
C ALA A 49 2.15 -9.91 1.39
N LYS A 50 0.96 -9.97 0.77
CA LYS A 50 0.71 -9.40 -0.56
C LYS A 50 0.95 -7.89 -0.59
N LEU A 51 0.48 -7.15 0.42
CA LEU A 51 0.75 -5.71 0.54
C LEU A 51 2.23 -5.42 0.69
N ALA A 52 2.94 -6.17 1.53
CA ALA A 52 4.38 -5.98 1.71
C ALA A 52 5.16 -6.24 0.41
N SER A 53 4.77 -7.25 -0.38
CA SER A 53 5.38 -7.55 -1.69
C SER A 53 5.06 -6.50 -2.76
N ALA A 54 3.97 -5.75 -2.62
CA ALA A 54 3.60 -4.65 -3.52
C ALA A 54 4.32 -3.33 -3.19
N ILE A 55 4.98 -3.25 -2.02
CA ILE A 55 5.81 -2.09 -1.68
C ILE A 55 7.12 -2.16 -2.45
N LYS A 56 7.39 -1.12 -3.24
CA LYS A 56 8.58 -0.98 -4.06
C LYS A 56 9.51 0.06 -3.44
N ASP A 57 10.81 -0.22 -3.43
CA ASP A 57 11.81 0.82 -3.19
C ASP A 57 11.84 1.73 -4.42
N ASP A 58 11.59 3.02 -4.22
CA ASP A 58 11.72 4.02 -5.26
C ASP A 58 13.22 4.22 -5.52
N LYS A 59 13.71 3.64 -6.62
CA LYS A 59 15.12 3.69 -7.03
C LYS A 59 15.51 5.02 -7.70
N PHE A 60 14.55 5.92 -7.91
CA PHE A 60 14.77 7.21 -8.54
C PHE A 60 14.31 8.34 -7.60
N LEU A 61 15.24 8.78 -6.76
CA LEU A 61 15.29 10.12 -6.19
C LEU A 61 16.60 10.76 -6.63
#